data_AF-A0A5S9M3K9-F1
#
_entry.id   AF-A0A5S9M3K9-F1
#
_cell.length_a   1.000
_cell.length_b   1.000
_cell.length_c   1.000
_cell.angle_alpha   90.00
_cell.angle_beta   90.00
_cell.angle_gamma   90.00
#
_symmetry.space_group_name_H-M   'P 1'
#
loop_
_entity.id
_entity.type
_entity.pdbx_description
1 polymer ?
#
loop_
_entity_poly.entity_id
_entity_poly.type
_entity_poly.pdbx_seq_one_letter_code
_entity_poly.pdbx_strand_id
1 'polypeptide(L)'
;MNELLKDDQVDGIVITHGTDTLEETAYFLHLVVKSDKPVVVVGSMRPASAISADGPLNLYHAVKIASAKRSKGQRGHGHIK
;
A
#
# COMPACT_ATOMS: atom_id res chain seq x y z
N MET A 1 -3.76 7.25 -10.71
CA MET A 1 -2.95 7.26 -9.46
C MET A 1 -2.10 8.53 -9.32
N ASN A 2 -1.18 8.84 -10.23
CA ASN A 2 -0.40 10.10 -10.14
C ASN A 2 -1.31 11.34 -10.10
N GLU A 3 -2.49 11.31 -10.74
CA GLU A 3 -3.51 12.35 -10.61
C GLU A 3 -4.08 12.45 -9.19
N LEU A 4 -4.48 11.32 -8.60
CA LEU A 4 -4.95 11.26 -7.20
C LEU A 4 -3.89 11.80 -6.22
N LEU A 5 -2.62 11.49 -6.47
CA LEU A 5 -1.52 11.95 -5.61
C LEU A 5 -1.24 13.45 -5.73
N LYS A 6 -1.73 14.12 -6.78
CA LYS A 6 -1.66 15.59 -6.91
C LYS A 6 -2.75 16.29 -6.09
N ASP A 7 -3.83 15.60 -5.75
CA ASP A 7 -4.92 16.18 -4.95
C ASP A 7 -4.49 16.34 -3.49
N ASP A 8 -4.51 17.56 -2.98
CA ASP A 8 -4.15 17.89 -1.59
C ASP A 8 -5.08 17.27 -0.55
N GLN A 9 -6.29 16.83 -0.94
CA GLN A 9 -7.19 16.07 -0.07
C GLN A 9 -6.79 14.59 0.06
N VAL A 10 -5.86 14.11 -0.78
CA VAL A 10 -5.33 12.75 -0.71
C VAL A 10 -4.01 12.77 0.07
N ASP A 11 -3.99 12.13 1.23
CA ASP A 11 -2.78 12.01 2.04
C ASP A 11 -1.92 10.78 1.70
N GLY A 12 -2.51 9.73 1.12
CA GLY A 12 -1.85 8.48 0.78
C GLY A 12 -2.78 7.51 0.06
N ILE A 13 -2.23 6.44 -0.53
CA ILE A 13 -2.98 5.43 -1.26
C ILE A 13 -2.63 4.03 -0.73
N VAL A 14 -3.66 3.21 -0.50
CA VAL A 14 -3.53 1.77 -0.24
C VAL A 14 -4.06 1.00 -1.45
N ILE A 15 -3.29 0.03 -1.92
CA ILE A 15 -3.63 -0.82 -3.07
C ILE A 15 -3.73 -2.26 -2.58
N THR A 16 -4.91 -2.84 -2.60
CA THR A 16 -5.09 -4.28 -2.39
C THR A 16 -4.66 -5.03 -3.64
N HIS A 17 -3.79 -6.03 -3.49
CA HIS A 17 -3.26 -6.79 -4.61
C HIS A 17 -3.13 -8.29 -4.25
N GLY A 18 -3.22 -9.15 -5.27
CA GLY A 18 -2.88 -10.57 -5.10
C GLY A 18 -1.40 -10.75 -4.75
N THR A 19 -1.08 -11.76 -3.96
CA THR A 19 0.28 -11.97 -3.45
C THR A 19 1.26 -12.47 -4.50
N ASP A 20 0.76 -13.10 -5.57
CA ASP A 20 1.57 -13.79 -6.58
C ASP A 20 2.52 -12.85 -7.33
N THR A 21 2.10 -11.60 -7.57
CA THR A 21 2.89 -10.60 -8.32
C THR A 21 2.94 -9.24 -7.61
N LEU A 22 2.81 -9.28 -6.28
CA LEU A 22 2.80 -8.08 -5.46
C LEU A 22 4.13 -7.33 -5.55
N GLU A 23 5.25 -8.05 -5.56
CA GLU A 23 6.60 -7.49 -5.55
C GLU A 23 6.92 -6.74 -6.85
N GLU A 24 6.53 -7.30 -7.99
CA GLU A 24 6.71 -6.71 -9.31
C GLU A 24 5.87 -5.44 -9.45
N THR A 25 4.61 -5.48 -9.00
CA THR A 25 3.73 -4.30 -9.02
C THR A 25 4.27 -3.20 -8.09
N ALA A 26 4.70 -3.57 -6.89
CA ALA A 26 5.33 -2.66 -5.94
C ALA A 26 6.58 -2.00 -6.51
N TYR A 27 7.45 -2.77 -7.16
CA TYR A 27 8.67 -2.28 -7.77
C TYR A 27 8.37 -1.34 -8.94
N PHE A 28 7.41 -1.69 -9.81
CA PHE A 28 6.98 -0.80 -10.89
C PHE A 28 6.49 0.54 -10.34
N LEU A 29 5.61 0.53 -9.33
CA LEU A 29 5.08 1.74 -8.72
C LEU A 29 6.18 2.58 -8.05
N HIS A 30 7.16 1.93 -7.43
CA HIS A 30 8.31 2.63 -6.86
C HIS A 30 9.08 3.47 -7.90
N LEU A 31 9.17 2.99 -9.14
CA LEU A 31 9.89 3.69 -10.22
C LEU A 31 9.07 4.79 -10.91
N VAL A 32 7.75 4.62 -11.02
CA VAL A 32 6.91 5.50 -11.85
C VAL A 32 6.06 6.50 -11.08
N VAL A 33 5.89 6.32 -9.78
CA VAL A 33 5.11 7.25 -8.94
C VAL A 33 5.94 8.50 -8.67
N LYS A 34 5.40 9.65 -9.05
CA LYS A 34 6.05 10.97 -8.93
C LYS A 34 5.44 11.78 -7.78
N SER A 35 5.40 11.19 -6.59
CA SER A 35 4.89 11.83 -5.39
C SER A 35 5.65 11.33 -4.17
N ASP A 36 5.77 12.19 -3.17
CA ASP A 36 6.32 11.82 -1.85
C ASP A 36 5.22 11.41 -0.86
N LYS A 37 3.95 11.42 -1.28
CA LYS A 37 2.84 10.86 -0.52
C LYS A 37 2.93 9.32 -0.52
N PRO A 38 2.62 8.66 0.61
CA PRO A 38 2.78 7.22 0.74
C PRO A 38 1.85 6.43 -0.18
N VAL A 39 2.41 5.37 -0.75
CA VAL A 39 1.72 4.34 -1.52
C VAL A 39 2.05 3.00 -0.87
N VAL A 40 1.03 2.29 -0.43
CA VAL A 40 1.19 0.99 0.25
C VAL A 40 0.47 -0.07 -0.55
N VAL A 41 1.20 -1.10 -1.02
CA VAL A 41 0.57 -2.29 -1.63
C VAL A 41 0.43 -3.36 -0.54
N VAL A 42 -0.76 -3.94 -0.43
CA VAL A 42 -1.11 -4.91 0.63
C VAL A 42 -1.78 -6.14 0.03
N GLY A 43 -1.38 -7.30 0.52
CA GLY A 43 -1.95 -8.60 0.16
C GLY A 43 -2.47 -9.38 1.37
N SER A 44 -2.93 -10.60 1.09
CA SER A 44 -3.31 -11.59 2.10
C SER A 44 -3.02 -12.98 1.53
N MET A 45 -2.38 -13.85 2.31
CA MET A 45 -2.08 -15.23 1.93
C MET A 45 -3.31 -16.13 2.08
N ARG A 46 -4.25 -15.78 2.97
CA ARG A 46 -5.51 -16.52 3.14
C ARG A 46 -6.68 -15.76 2.51
N PRO A 47 -7.68 -16.47 1.96
CA PRO A 47 -8.90 -15.85 1.49
C PRO A 47 -9.71 -15.25 2.65
N ALA A 48 -10.54 -14.26 2.34
CA ALA A 48 -11.31 -13.51 3.35
C ALA A 48 -12.27 -14.38 4.18
N SER A 49 -12.69 -15.55 3.66
CA SER A 49 -13.57 -16.49 4.34
C SER A 49 -12.85 -17.52 5.21
N ALA A 50 -11.51 -17.55 5.22
CA ALA A 50 -10.75 -18.50 6.01
C ALA A 50 -10.80 -18.17 7.50
N ILE A 51 -10.74 -19.21 8.34
CA ILE A 51 -10.45 -19.04 9.77
C ILE A 51 -9.06 -18.40 9.89
N SER A 52 -8.96 -17.37 10.72
CA SER A 52 -7.72 -16.60 10.94
C SER A 52 -7.16 -15.95 9.66
N ALA A 53 -8.04 -15.37 8.83
CA ALA A 53 -7.64 -14.55 7.69
C ALA A 53 -6.76 -13.37 8.12
N ASP A 54 -5.67 -13.17 7.39
CA ASP A 54 -4.65 -12.13 7.61
C ASP A 54 -5.02 -10.78 6.96
N GLY A 55 -5.83 -10.81 5.89
CA GLY A 55 -6.25 -9.62 5.14
C GLY A 55 -6.80 -8.45 5.97
N PRO A 56 -7.72 -8.65 6.95
CA PRO A 56 -8.24 -7.56 7.76
C PRO A 56 -7.15 -6.82 8.57
N LEU A 57 -6.23 -7.57 9.18
CA LEU A 57 -5.14 -6.99 9.99
C LEU A 57 -4.09 -6.32 9.08
N ASN A 58 -3.76 -6.95 7.96
CA ASN A 58 -2.85 -6.40 6.96
C ASN A 58 -3.37 -5.08 6.41
N LEU A 59 -4.66 -5.02 6.06
CA LEU A 59 -5.29 -3.81 5.54
C LEU A 59 -5.31 -2.69 6.59
N TYR A 60 -5.63 -3.01 7.85
CA TYR A 60 -5.57 -2.03 8.95
C TYR A 60 -4.17 -1.43 9.09
N HIS A 61 -3.12 -2.27 9.06
CA HIS A 61 -1.75 -1.81 9.14
C HIS A 61 -1.35 -0.98 7.90
N ALA A 62 -1.78 -1.38 6.70
CA ALA A 62 -1.52 -0.65 5.47
C ALA A 62 -2.11 0.77 5.51
N VAL A 63 -3.37 0.91 5.95
CA VAL A 63 -4.03 2.21 6.14
C VAL A 63 -3.28 3.05 7.18
N LYS A 64 -2.89 2.46 8.31
CA LYS A 64 -2.13 3.16 9.36
C LYS A 64 -0.80 3.71 8.84
N ILE A 65 -0.11 2.96 7.97
CA ILE A 65 1.14 3.41 7.34
C ILE A 65 0.86 4.52 6.33
N ALA A 66 -0.16 4.36 5.48
CA ALA A 66 -0.54 5.34 4.47
C ALA A 66 -1.01 6.68 5.06
N SER A 67 -1.59 6.67 6.28
CA SER A 67 -2.02 7.88 6.98
C SER A 67 -0.93 8.52 7.86
N ALA A 68 0.21 7.85 8.08
CA ALA A 68 1.23 8.35 9.00
C ALA A 68 2.04 9.49 8.38
N LYS A 69 2.11 10.64 9.08
CA LYS A 69 2.87 11.83 8.63
C LYS A 69 4.36 11.53 8.35
N ARG A 70 4.96 10.58 9.08
CA ARG A 70 6.35 10.15 8.92
C ARG A 70 6.60 9.41 7.60
N SER A 71 5.55 8.86 6.97
CA SER A 71 5.66 8.14 5.71
C SER A 71 5.85 9.06 4.50
N LYS A 72 5.62 10.38 4.64
CA LYS A 72 5.90 11.35 3.57
C LYS A 72 7.41 11.47 3.35
N GLY A 73 7.87 11.27 2.12
CA GLY A 73 9.29 11.33 1.73
C GLY A 73 10.12 10.07 2.01
N GLN A 74 9.54 9.04 2.64
CA GLN A 74 10.18 7.72 2.76
C GLN A 74 9.90 6.93 1.49
N ARG A 75 10.75 7.10 0.47
CA ARG A 75 10.74 6.25 -0.74
C ARG A 75 11.28 4.85 -0.41
N GLY A 76 10.54 4.11 0.42
CA GLY A 76 10.81 2.72 0.75
C GLY A 76 10.49 2.36 2.20
N HIS A 77 9.50 1.47 2.36
CA HIS A 77 9.66 0.09 2.85
C HIS A 77 8.47 -0.30 3.75
N GLY A 78 7.47 -0.90 3.13
CA GLY A 78 6.36 -1.53 3.83
C GLY A 78 5.42 -2.21 2.86
N HIS A 79 5.75 -3.44 2.48
CA HIS A 79 4.76 -4.36 1.93
C HIS A 79 4.37 -5.30 3.05
N ILE A 80 3.08 -5.36 3.33
CA ILE A 80 2.54 -6.28 4.33
C ILE A 80 1.97 -7.45 3.54
N LYS A 81 2.59 -8.61 3.71
CA LYS A 81 2.13 -9.88 3.16
C LYS A 81 0.97 -10.41 3.98
#